data_AF-A0A848X9Y6-F1
#
_entry.id   AF-A0A848X9Y6-F1
#
_cell.length_a   1.000
_cell.length_b   1.000
_cell.length_c   1.000
_cell.angle_alpha   90.00
_cell.angle_beta   90.00
_cell.angle_gamma   90.00
#
_symmetry.space_group_name_H-M   'P 1'
#
loop_
_entity.id
_entity.type
_entity.pdbx_description
1 polymer ?
#
loop_
_entity_poly.entity_id
_entity_poly.type
_entity_poly.pdbx_seq_one_letter_code
_entity_poly.pdbx_strand_id
1 'polypeptide(L)'
;MKEFVRGIAPIGLTLAMALAGAPTLAAQEADAWAVGSWEGTLEAGPQTLQIIYHVTRGDDGGLTGTMDVPAQGASGIPLTTVTVEGQTLTMTFPVPGGGTYEGAIDDSGVISGTFTQGPASFPMELARSEGAP
;
A
#
# COMPACT_ATOMS: atom_id res chain seq x y z
N MET A 1 5.89 -27.64 54.21
CA MET A 1 5.17 -27.59 52.92
C MET A 1 5.38 -26.21 52.34
N LYS A 2 6.16 -26.13 51.24
CA LYS A 2 6.38 -24.97 50.33
C LYS A 2 7.19 -23.82 50.97
N GLU A 3 8.52 -23.71 50.77
CA GLU A 3 9.22 -23.20 49.57
C GLU A 3 8.63 -21.84 49.12
N PHE A 4 9.33 -20.72 48.94
CA PHE A 4 10.55 -20.51 48.18
C PHE A 4 11.24 -19.18 48.57
N VAL A 5 12.52 -19.12 48.22
CA VAL A 5 13.55 -18.14 48.53
C VAL A 5 13.44 -16.82 47.72
N ARG A 6 13.96 -15.75 48.34
CA ARG A 6 14.38 -14.41 47.86
C ARG A 6 14.76 -14.26 46.38
N GLY A 7 14.56 -13.05 45.84
CA GLY A 7 15.37 -12.49 44.76
C GLY A 7 14.91 -11.09 44.28
N ILE A 8 15.69 -10.05 44.56
CA ILE A 8 15.55 -8.70 44.01
C ILE A 8 16.71 -8.49 43.03
N ALA A 9 16.47 -8.00 41.80
CA ALA A 9 17.35 -7.05 41.07
C ALA A 9 16.83 -6.74 39.64
N PRO A 10 17.10 -5.52 39.12
CA PRO A 10 16.54 -4.95 37.87
C PRO A 10 17.41 -5.31 36.65
N ILE A 11 16.99 -4.98 35.42
CA ILE A 11 17.75 -4.86 34.13
C ILE A 11 16.70 -5.05 33.01
N GLY A 12 16.56 -4.28 31.95
CA GLY A 12 17.22 -3.11 31.41
C GLY A 12 16.43 -2.74 30.14
N LEU A 13 16.23 -1.45 29.89
CA LEU A 13 15.55 -0.93 28.69
C LEU A 13 16.46 -1.15 27.48
N THR A 14 16.24 -2.22 26.70
CA THR A 14 16.88 -2.36 25.40
C THR A 14 16.10 -1.52 24.39
N LEU A 15 16.59 -0.30 24.13
CA LEU A 15 16.21 0.45 22.94
C LEU A 15 16.77 -0.31 21.73
N ALA A 16 15.92 -1.10 21.08
CA ALA A 16 16.21 -1.60 19.74
C ALA A 16 16.27 -0.38 18.81
N MET A 17 17.47 0.16 18.62
CA MET A 17 17.74 1.12 17.56
C MET A 17 17.62 0.37 16.25
N ALA A 18 16.43 0.43 15.65
CA ALA A 18 16.23 -0.05 14.29
C ALA A 18 17.14 0.78 13.37
N LEU A 19 18.13 0.13 12.77
CA LEU A 19 18.84 0.69 11.63
C LEU A 19 17.80 0.84 10.51
N ALA A 20 17.27 2.05 10.33
CA ALA A 20 16.59 2.43 9.11
C ALA A 20 17.67 2.46 8.01
N GLY A 21 17.90 1.31 7.37
CA GLY A 21 18.70 1.25 6.17
C GLY A 21 17.93 1.99 5.08
N ALA A 22 18.49 3.09 4.59
CA ALA A 22 17.96 3.71 3.38
C ALA A 22 17.94 2.66 2.26
N PRO A 23 16.85 2.54 1.50
CA PRO A 23 16.76 1.59 0.41
C PRO A 23 17.90 1.82 -0.58
N THR A 24 18.50 0.74 -1.03
CA THR A 24 19.58 0.79 -2.03
C THR A 24 19.04 1.29 -3.36
N LEU A 25 19.88 1.99 -4.13
CA LEU A 25 19.52 2.52 -5.45
C LEU A 25 18.90 1.44 -6.37
N ALA A 26 19.38 0.19 -6.28
CA ALA A 26 18.85 -0.94 -7.05
C ALA A 26 17.42 -1.35 -6.64
N ALA A 27 17.06 -1.22 -5.36
CA ALA A 27 15.69 -1.47 -4.89
C ALA A 27 14.75 -0.37 -5.39
N GLN A 28 15.21 0.88 -5.39
CA GLN A 28 14.47 2.02 -5.93
C GLN A 28 14.25 1.94 -7.46
N GLU A 29 15.19 1.37 -8.21
CA GLU A 29 14.99 1.13 -9.65
C GLU A 29 13.97 0.02 -9.91
N ALA A 30 13.96 -1.02 -9.08
CA ALA A 30 13.09 -2.19 -9.26
C ALA A 30 11.59 -1.85 -9.11
N ASP A 31 11.25 -0.83 -8.32
CA ASP A 31 9.88 -0.39 -8.07
C ASP A 31 9.56 0.99 -8.67
N ALA A 32 10.50 1.60 -9.40
CA ALA A 32 10.33 2.91 -10.05
C ALA A 32 9.13 2.95 -10.99
N TRP A 33 8.79 1.82 -11.62
CA TRP A 33 7.65 1.72 -12.51
C TRP A 33 6.33 2.01 -11.79
N ALA A 34 6.21 1.76 -10.48
CA ALA A 34 4.98 1.97 -9.74
C ALA A 34 4.70 3.46 -9.44
N VAL A 35 5.72 4.32 -9.45
CA VAL A 35 5.57 5.76 -9.17
C VAL A 35 4.71 6.42 -10.25
N GLY A 36 3.78 7.28 -9.84
CA GLY A 36 2.84 8.03 -10.69
C GLY A 36 1.38 7.75 -10.37
N SER A 37 0.49 8.27 -11.21
CA SER A 37 -0.96 8.11 -11.06
C SER A 37 -1.47 6.90 -11.82
N TRP A 38 -2.33 6.12 -11.18
CA TRP A 38 -2.95 4.91 -11.70
C TRP A 38 -4.46 4.97 -11.52
N GLU A 39 -5.21 4.68 -12.55
CA GLU A 39 -6.66 4.80 -12.55
C GLU A 39 -7.31 3.49 -12.97
N GLY A 40 -8.38 3.11 -12.26
CA GLY A 40 -9.20 1.96 -12.57
C GLY A 40 -10.67 2.24 -12.39
N THR A 41 -11.48 1.41 -13.04
CA THR A 41 -12.94 1.39 -12.87
C THR A 41 -13.32 0.18 -12.05
N LEU A 42 -13.83 0.42 -10.83
CA LEU A 42 -14.35 -0.61 -9.95
C LEU A 42 -15.83 -0.87 -10.27
N GLU A 43 -16.16 -2.10 -10.63
CA GLU A 43 -17.54 -2.56 -10.79
C GLU A 43 -17.99 -3.35 -9.55
N ALA A 44 -18.63 -2.66 -8.60
CA ALA A 44 -19.13 -3.23 -7.35
C ALA A 44 -20.65 -3.46 -7.41
N GLY A 45 -21.06 -4.43 -8.24
CA GLY A 45 -22.47 -4.72 -8.47
C GLY A 45 -23.17 -3.60 -9.26
N PRO A 46 -24.19 -2.91 -8.71
CA PRO A 46 -24.87 -1.82 -9.42
C PRO A 46 -24.08 -0.50 -9.43
N GLN A 47 -22.96 -0.42 -8.70
CA GLN A 47 -22.12 0.78 -8.62
C GLN A 47 -20.88 0.62 -9.48
N THR A 48 -20.59 1.67 -10.26
CA THR A 48 -19.34 1.81 -11.01
C THR A 48 -18.61 3.03 -10.44
N LEU A 49 -17.40 2.83 -9.93
CA LEU A 49 -16.60 3.88 -9.30
C LEU A 49 -15.26 4.00 -10.00
N GLN A 50 -14.89 5.21 -10.39
CA GLN A 50 -13.51 5.52 -10.75
C GLN A 50 -12.69 5.63 -9.46
N ILE A 51 -11.54 4.94 -9.43
CA ILE A 51 -10.57 5.00 -8.35
C ILE A 51 -9.25 5.43 -8.95
N ILE A 52 -8.63 6.45 -8.36
CA ILE A 52 -7.32 6.96 -8.77
C ILE A 52 -6.37 6.79 -7.60
N TYR A 53 -5.24 6.14 -7.83
CA TYR A 53 -4.13 6.01 -6.89
C TYR A 53 -2.99 6.91 -7.32
N HIS A 54 -2.41 7.65 -6.39
CA HIS A 54 -1.23 8.48 -6.61
C HIS A 54 -0.06 7.89 -5.82
N VAL A 55 0.87 7.23 -6.50
CA VAL A 55 2.04 6.60 -5.87
C VAL A 55 3.24 7.52 -6.01
N THR A 56 3.91 7.78 -4.89
CA THR A 56 5.09 8.64 -4.80
C THR A 56 6.20 7.97 -3.99
N ARG A 57 7.41 8.54 -4.06
CA ARG A 57 8.53 8.14 -3.23
C ARG A 57 8.54 8.98 -1.95
N GLY A 58 8.57 8.31 -0.79
CA GLY A 58 8.74 8.97 0.50
C GLY A 58 10.19 9.42 0.74
N ASP A 59 10.39 10.24 1.77
CA ASP A 59 11.72 10.74 2.17
C ASP A 59 12.67 9.62 2.62
N ASP A 60 12.11 8.52 3.10
CA ASP A 60 12.84 7.29 3.46
C ASP A 60 13.19 6.43 2.25
N GLY A 61 12.81 6.85 1.03
CA GLY A 61 12.98 6.09 -0.20
C GLY A 61 11.98 4.93 -0.35
N GLY A 62 11.02 4.76 0.55
CA GLY A 62 9.90 3.83 0.41
C GLY A 62 8.84 4.34 -0.58
N LEU A 63 7.91 3.48 -0.99
CA LEU A 63 6.72 3.95 -1.72
C LEU A 63 5.65 4.40 -0.71
N THR A 64 4.97 5.48 -1.05
CA THR A 64 3.80 5.99 -0.34
C THR A 64 2.77 6.47 -1.36
N GLY A 65 1.59 6.88 -0.91
CA GLY A 65 0.60 7.39 -1.84
C GLY A 65 -0.74 7.78 -1.23
N THR A 66 -1.60 8.28 -2.10
CA THR A 66 -2.99 8.62 -1.78
C THR A 66 -3.93 7.95 -2.76
N MET A 67 -5.22 7.95 -2.43
CA MET A 67 -6.28 7.55 -3.35
C MET A 67 -7.44 8.55 -3.36
N ASP A 68 -8.08 8.63 -4.51
CA ASP A 68 -9.20 9.48 -4.82
C ASP A 68 -10.37 8.63 -5.34
N VAL A 69 -11.58 8.99 -4.92
CA VAL A 69 -12.85 8.39 -5.36
C VAL A 69 -13.81 9.54 -5.73
N PRO A 70 -13.70 10.10 -6.96
CA PRO A 70 -14.37 11.34 -7.33
C PRO A 70 -15.90 11.29 -7.20
N ALA A 71 -16.52 10.17 -7.56
CA ALA A 71 -17.97 9.97 -7.46
C ALA A 71 -18.49 10.04 -6.01
N GLN A 72 -17.60 9.91 -5.02
CA GLN A 72 -17.91 10.04 -3.60
C GLN A 72 -17.41 11.37 -3.00
N GLY A 73 -16.78 12.23 -3.79
CA GLY A 73 -16.19 13.49 -3.32
C GLY A 73 -15.02 13.29 -2.35
N ALA A 74 -14.36 12.14 -2.38
CA ALA A 74 -13.23 11.83 -1.53
C ALA A 74 -11.92 11.92 -2.32
N SER A 75 -10.96 12.69 -1.81
CA SER A 75 -9.63 12.88 -2.40
C SER A 75 -8.56 12.88 -1.33
N GLY A 76 -7.35 12.46 -1.69
CA GLY A 76 -6.18 12.48 -0.81
C GLY A 76 -6.27 11.48 0.35
N ILE A 77 -7.04 10.40 0.21
CA ILE A 77 -7.11 9.36 1.25
C ILE A 77 -5.73 8.70 1.33
N PRO A 78 -5.03 8.73 2.47
CA PRO A 78 -3.68 8.18 2.56
C PRO A 78 -3.73 6.64 2.46
N LEU A 79 -2.82 6.09 1.65
CA LEU A 79 -2.56 4.66 1.64
C LEU A 79 -1.80 4.29 2.91
N THR A 80 -2.16 3.17 3.51
CA THR A 80 -1.48 2.63 4.70
C THR A 80 -0.17 1.97 4.32
N THR A 81 -0.13 1.26 3.18
CA THR A 81 1.08 0.64 2.63
C THR A 81 1.08 0.71 1.11
N VAL A 82 2.26 0.84 0.52
CA VAL A 82 2.51 0.64 -0.91
C VAL A 82 3.78 -0.19 -1.04
N THR A 83 3.69 -1.36 -1.65
CA THR A 83 4.82 -2.28 -1.80
C THR A 83 4.86 -2.84 -3.20
N VAL A 84 6.06 -3.05 -3.71
CA VAL A 84 6.29 -3.74 -4.98
C VAL A 84 7.18 -4.94 -4.75
N GLU A 85 6.75 -6.09 -5.25
CA GLU A 85 7.53 -7.33 -5.27
C GLU A 85 7.60 -7.85 -6.71
N GLY A 86 8.74 -7.58 -7.37
CA GLY A 86 8.90 -7.86 -8.80
C GLY A 86 7.93 -7.01 -9.64
N GLN A 87 6.92 -7.65 -10.22
CA GLN A 87 5.88 -6.99 -11.03
C GLN A 87 4.56 -6.80 -10.29
N THR A 88 4.48 -7.24 -9.03
CA THR A 88 3.27 -7.14 -8.22
C THR A 88 3.28 -5.86 -7.40
N LEU A 89 2.24 -5.04 -7.54
CA LEU A 89 1.95 -3.88 -6.70
C LEU A 89 0.86 -4.25 -5.68
N THR A 90 1.14 -3.98 -4.40
CA THR A 90 0.16 -4.10 -3.32
C THR A 90 -0.02 -2.75 -2.62
N MET A 91 -1.27 -2.31 -2.51
CA MET A 91 -1.65 -1.08 -1.83
C MET A 91 -2.72 -1.39 -0.78
N THR A 92 -2.60 -0.83 0.42
CA THR A 92 -3.65 -0.93 1.45
C THR A 92 -4.14 0.45 1.86
N PHE A 93 -5.40 0.56 2.30
CA PHE A 93 -6.02 1.83 2.64
C PHE A 93 -7.09 1.69 3.75
N PRO A 94 -7.36 2.76 4.52
CA PRO A 94 -8.22 2.71 5.70
C PRO A 94 -9.70 2.80 5.33
N VAL A 95 -10.37 1.65 5.28
CA VAL A 95 -11.83 1.52 5.08
C VAL A 95 -12.39 0.49 6.06
N PRO A 96 -13.68 0.56 6.48
CA PRO A 96 -14.27 -0.47 7.34
C PRO A 96 -14.13 -1.88 6.74
N GLY A 97 -13.53 -2.79 7.51
CA GLY A 97 -13.21 -4.15 7.06
C GLY A 97 -11.83 -4.31 6.41
N GLY A 98 -11.08 -3.22 6.20
CA GLY A 98 -9.78 -3.23 5.52
C GLY A 98 -9.92 -3.21 4.00
N GLY A 99 -9.04 -2.45 3.35
CA GLY A 99 -9.02 -2.28 1.91
C GLY A 99 -7.65 -2.62 1.34
N THR A 100 -7.62 -3.41 0.27
CA THR A 100 -6.40 -3.81 -0.43
C THR A 100 -6.64 -3.77 -1.94
N TYR A 101 -5.66 -3.29 -2.69
CA TYR A 101 -5.49 -3.59 -4.11
C TYR A 101 -4.21 -4.40 -4.29
N GLU A 102 -4.28 -5.50 -5.03
CA GLU A 102 -3.11 -6.29 -5.42
C GLU A 102 -3.21 -6.62 -6.91
N GLY A 103 -2.17 -6.34 -7.68
CA GLY A 103 -2.16 -6.59 -9.11
C GLY A 103 -0.76 -6.67 -9.70
N ALA A 104 -0.65 -7.31 -10.86
CA ALA A 104 0.61 -7.48 -11.58
C ALA A 104 0.63 -6.61 -12.85
N ILE A 105 1.71 -5.87 -13.06
CA ILE A 105 1.92 -5.09 -14.29
C ILE A 105 2.32 -6.02 -15.44
N ASP A 106 1.80 -5.74 -16.63
CA ASP A 106 2.17 -6.39 -17.88
C ASP A 106 3.07 -5.52 -18.77
N ASP A 107 3.53 -6.10 -19.89
CA ASP A 107 4.42 -5.42 -20.84
C ASP A 107 3.75 -4.21 -21.52
N SER A 108 2.42 -4.09 -21.46
CA SER A 108 1.67 -2.95 -22.00
C SER A 108 1.57 -1.78 -21.02
N GLY A 109 1.97 -2.01 -19.76
CA GLY A 109 1.88 -1.03 -18.68
C GLY A 109 0.52 -1.00 -18.00
N VAL A 110 -0.29 -2.05 -18.16
CA VAL A 110 -1.56 -2.24 -17.44
C VAL A 110 -1.32 -3.14 -16.23
N ILE A 111 -1.94 -2.80 -15.09
CA ILE A 111 -1.91 -3.64 -13.90
C ILE A 111 -3.25 -4.38 -13.82
N SER A 112 -3.22 -5.70 -14.04
CA SER A 112 -4.40 -6.54 -13.81
C SER A 112 -4.40 -6.98 -12.34
N GLY A 113 -5.44 -6.60 -11.61
CA GLY A 113 -5.47 -6.83 -10.17
C GLY A 113 -6.86 -7.03 -9.59
N THR A 114 -6.89 -7.07 -8.26
CA THR A 114 -8.07 -7.31 -7.46
C THR A 114 -8.17 -6.24 -6.37
N PHE A 115 -9.30 -5.54 -6.36
CA PHE A 115 -9.71 -4.67 -5.27
C PHE A 115 -10.49 -5.49 -4.24
N THR A 116 -10.10 -5.41 -2.98
CA THR A 116 -10.74 -6.11 -1.85
C THR A 116 -11.15 -5.12 -0.79
N GLN A 117 -12.39 -5.24 -0.30
CA GLN A 117 -12.90 -4.48 0.83
C GLN A 117 -13.66 -5.42 1.77
N GLY A 118 -13.11 -5.65 2.96
CA GLY A 118 -13.63 -6.67 3.88
C GLY A 118 -13.72 -8.04 3.19
N PRO A 119 -14.89 -8.72 3.20
CA PRO A 119 -15.06 -10.01 2.53
C PRO A 119 -15.32 -9.90 1.01
N ALA A 120 -15.52 -8.69 0.48
CA ALA A 120 -15.85 -8.47 -0.93
C ALA A 120 -14.58 -8.30 -1.77
N SER A 121 -14.60 -8.83 -2.99
CA SER A 121 -13.46 -8.83 -3.91
C SER A 121 -13.94 -8.62 -5.35
N PHE A 122 -13.27 -7.75 -6.09
CA PHE A 122 -13.65 -7.31 -7.43
C PHE A 122 -12.40 -7.23 -8.32
N PRO A 123 -12.44 -7.78 -9.55
CA PRO A 123 -11.37 -7.54 -10.50
C PRO A 123 -11.34 -6.06 -10.88
N MET A 124 -10.16 -5.48 -10.97
CA MET A 124 -9.97 -4.10 -11.41
C MET A 124 -8.61 -3.93 -12.07
N GLU A 125 -8.64 -3.46 -13.31
CA GLU A 125 -7.42 -3.06 -14.02
C GLU A 125 -7.07 -1.63 -13.67
N LEU A 126 -5.77 -1.35 -13.54
CA LEU A 126 -5.24 0.00 -13.46
C LEU A 126 -4.43 0.32 -14.71
N ALA A 127 -4.69 1.48 -15.29
CA ALA A 127 -3.86 2.08 -16.33
C ALA A 127 -3.28 3.40 -15.82
N ARG A 128 -2.29 3.95 -16.53
CA ARG A 128 -1.77 5.29 -16.23
C ARG A 128 -2.88 6.33 -16.37
N SER A 129 -3.07 7.15 -15.35
CA SER A 129 -4.00 8.27 -15.44
C SER A 129 -3.34 9.46 -16.14
N GLU A 130 -4.03 10.09 -17.09
CA GLU A 130 -3.58 11.31 -17.77
C GLU A 130 -3.77 12.59 -16.91
N GLY A 131 -4.26 12.46 -15.67
CA GLY A 131 -4.43 13.55 -14.71
C GLY A 131 -3.17 13.85 -13.89
N ALA A 132 -2.79 15.13 -13.84
CA ALA A 132 -1.60 15.65 -13.16
C ALA A 132 -1.55 15.30 -11.64
N PRO A 133 -0.33 15.23 -11.05
CA PRO A 133 -0.13 15.06 -9.60
C PRO A 133 -0.68 16.22 -8.78
#